data_AF-A0A518BGV0-F1
#
_entry.id   AF-A0A518BGV0-F1
#
_cell.length_a   1.000
_cell.length_b   1.000
_cell.length_c   1.000
_cell.angle_alpha   90.00
_cell.angle_beta   90.00
_cell.angle_gamma   90.00
#
_symmetry.space_group_name_H-M   'P 1'
#
loop_
_entity.id
_entity.type
_entity.pdbx_description
1 polymer ?
#
loop_
_entity_poly.entity_id
_entity_poly.type
_entity_poly.pdbx_seq_one_letter_code
_entity_poly.pdbx_strand_id
1 'polypeptide(L)' 'MDDYASTGLVFYLFGLFCAYWAQQTERSAWLWFFLGWFFAPITGIDLLMKNSEGRVRAGRPDGSSMQ' A
#
# COMPACT_ATOMS: atom_id res chain seq x y z
N MET A 1 25.11 0.58 3.97
CA MET A 1 23.94 1.06 3.21
C MET A 1 22.87 0.02 3.41
N ASP A 2 21.75 0.38 4.02
CA ASP A 2 20.62 -0.52 4.08
C ASP A 2 19.84 -0.38 2.77
N ASP A 3 20.10 -1.30 1.84
CA ASP A 3 19.38 -1.43 0.57
C ASP A 3 17.97 -1.98 0.83
N TYR A 4 17.10 -1.15 1.39
CA TYR A 4 15.70 -1.52 1.54
C TYR A 4 15.08 -1.67 0.15
N ALA A 5 14.67 -2.90 -0.19
CA ALA A 5 13.88 -3.15 -1.38
C ALA A 5 12.69 -2.20 -1.39
N SER A 6 12.59 -1.38 -2.45
CA SER A 6 11.51 -0.40 -2.57
C SER A 6 10.18 -1.10 -2.35
N THR A 7 9.31 -0.50 -1.54
CA THR A 7 7.98 -1.03 -1.24
C THR A 7 7.21 -1.40 -2.52
N GLY A 8 7.41 -0.65 -3.60
CA GLY A 8 6.84 -0.96 -4.91
C GLY A 8 7.41 -2.24 -5.55
N LEU A 9 8.71 -2.49 -5.38
CA LEU A 9 9.37 -3.71 -5.86
C LEU A 9 8.85 -4.94 -5.09
N VAL A 10 8.65 -4.82 -3.77
CA VAL A 10 8.08 -5.88 -2.94
C VAL A 10 6.66 -6.23 -3.38
N PHE A 11 5.80 -5.23 -3.60
CA PHE A 11 4.43 -5.46 -4.09
C PHE A 11 4.40 -6.04 -5.50
N TYR A 12 5.30 -5.61 -6.38
CA TYR A 12 5.44 -6.17 -7.72
C TYR A 12 5.82 -7.65 -7.69
N LEU A 13 6.85 -8.02 -6.92
CA LEU A 13 7.28 -9.41 -6.75
C LEU A 13 6.19 -10.28 -6.11
N PHE A 14 5.43 -9.73 -5.16
CA PHE A 14 4.31 -10.44 -4.55
C PHE A 14 3.17 -10.70 -5.54
N GLY A 15 2.81 -9.70 -6.36
CA GLY A 15 1.82 -9.87 -7.44
C GLY A 15 2.28 -10.88 -8.49
N LEU A 16 3.57 -10.87 -8.84
CA LEU A 16 4.17 -11.83 -9.78
C LEU A 16 4.15 -13.26 -9.21
N PHE A 17 4.47 -13.43 -7.93
CA PHE A 17 4.37 -14.70 -7.23
C PHE A 17 2.93 -15.22 -7.18
N CYS A 18 1.97 -14.35 -6.88
CA CYS A 18 0.54 -14.69 -6.85
C CYS A 18 0.03 -15.11 -8.24
N ALA A 19 0.47 -14.43 -9.30
CA ALA A 19 0.15 -14.80 -10.67
C ALA A 19 0.76 -16.15 -11.06
N TYR A 20 2.01 -16.41 -10.67
CA TYR A 20 2.68 -17.70 -10.89
C TYR A 20 1.97 -18.83 -10.14
N TRP A 21 1.54 -18.59 -8.91
CA TRP A 21 0.77 -19.56 -8.13
C TRP A 21 -0.60 -19.87 -8.74
N ALA A 22 -1.29 -18.85 -9.27
CA ALA A 22 -2.53 -19.05 -10.01
C ALA A 22 -2.29 -19.87 -11.29
N GLN A 23 -1.15 -19.68 -11.95
CA GLN A 23 -0.71 -20.45 -13.12
C GLN A 23 -0.51 -21.94 -12.79
N GLN A 24 0.12 -22.24 -11.64
CA GLN A 24 0.30 -23.61 -11.12
C GLN A 24 -1.03 -24.29 -10.74
N THR A 25 -2.08 -23.51 -10.48
CA THR A 25 -3.42 -24.03 -10.10
C THR A 25 -4.39 -24.09 -11.29
N GLU A 26 -3.88 -23.98 -12.53
CA GLU A 26 -4.68 -23.90 -13.78
C GLU A 26 -5.76 -22.80 -13.76
N ARG A 27 -5.55 -21.75 -12.96
CA ARG A 27 -6.44 -20.59 -12.85
C ARG A 27 -5.88 -19.44 -13.68
N SER A 28 -6.72 -18.47 -14.04
CA SER A 28 -6.32 -17.34 -14.86
C SER A 28 -5.27 -16.46 -14.16
N ALA A 29 -4.00 -16.66 -14.49
CA ALA A 29 -2.86 -15.92 -13.93
C ALA A 29 -2.97 -14.40 -14.17
N TRP A 30 -3.52 -14.00 -15.31
CA TRP A 30 -3.75 -12.60 -15.64
C TRP A 30 -4.74 -11.95 -14.65
N LEU A 31 -5.87 -12.62 -14.35
CA LEU A 31 -6.87 -12.12 -13.41
C LEU A 31 -6.31 -11.98 -11.99
N TRP A 32 -5.50 -12.95 -11.54
CA TRP A 32 -4.85 -12.90 -10.22
C TRP A 32 -3.73 -11.86 -10.13
N PHE A 33 -2.99 -11.63 -11.22
CA PHE A 33 -2.03 -10.53 -11.32
C PHE A 33 -2.73 -9.17 -11.17
N PHE A 34 -3.83 -8.95 -11.92
CA PHE A 34 -4.61 -7.71 -11.79
C PHE A 34 -5.27 -7.56 -10.44
N LEU A 35 -5.69 -8.65 -9.80
CA LEU A 35 -6.21 -8.62 -8.42
C LEU A 35 -5.15 -8.08 -7.44
N GLY A 36 -3.90 -8.53 -7.56
CA GLY A 36 -2.77 -8.00 -6.79
C GLY A 36 -2.45 -6.53 -7.12
N TRP A 37 -2.55 -6.16 -8.40
CA TRP A 37 -2.34 -4.77 -8.84
C TRP A 37 -3.44 -3.82 -8.38
N PHE A 38 -4.70 -4.28 -8.26
CA PHE A 38 -5.84 -3.47 -7.81
C PHE A 38 -5.81 -3.20 -6.30
N PHE A 39 -5.20 -4.08 -5.52
CA PHE A 39 -5.00 -3.87 -4.09
C PHE A 39 -4.04 -2.71 -3.80
N ALA A 40 -3.04 -2.48 -4.66
CA ALA A 40 -2.06 -1.40 -4.48
C ALA A 40 -2.68 0.03 -4.47
N PRO A 41 -3.52 0.45 -5.44
CA PRO A 41 -4.16 1.76 -5.40
C PRO A 41 -5.21 1.87 -4.28
N ILE A 42 -5.92 0.79 -3.94
CA ILE A 42 -6.87 0.80 -2.81
C ILE A 42 -6.13 1.10 -1.50
N THR A 43 -5.00 0.42 -1.27
CA THR A 43 -4.17 0.65 -0.08
C THR A 43 -3.55 2.04 -0.08
N GLY A 44 -3.13 2.53 -1.26
CA GLY A 44 -2.63 3.89 -1.44
C GLY A 44 -3.68 4.96 -1.10
N ILE A 45 -4.94 4.75 -1.51
CA ILE A 45 -6.06 5.65 -1.19
C ILE A 45 -6.40 5.60 0.30
N ASP A 46 -6.47 4.42 0.93
CA ASP A 46 -6.70 4.30 2.39
C ASP A 46 -5.61 5.02 3.19
N LEU A 47 -4.34 4.84 2.78
CA LEU A 47 -3.20 5.51 3.42
C LEU A 47 -3.25 7.04 3.24
N LEU A 48 -3.69 7.51 2.07
CA LEU A 48 -3.87 8.94 1.81
C LEU A 48 -5.03 9.50 2.64
N MET A 49 -6.15 8.77 2.75
CA MET A 49 -7.31 9.12 3.58
C MET A 49 -6.93 9.22 5.06
N LYS A 50 -6.22 8.22 5.60
CA LYS A 50 -5.69 8.27 6.97
C LYS A 50 -4.66 9.38 7.17
N ASN A 51 -3.79 9.63 6.19
CA ASN A 51 -2.83 10.73 6.26
C ASN A 51 -3.54 12.09 6.32
N SER A 52 -4.63 12.27 5.57
CA SER A 52 -5.44 13.49 5.65
C SER A 52 -6.10 13.68 7.01
N GLU A 53 -6.62 12.63 7.64
CA GLU A 53 -7.18 12.73 9.00
C GLU A 53 -6.13 13.09 10.06
N GLY A 54 -4.90 12.60 9.91
CA GLY A 54 -3.77 12.96 10.78
C GLY A 54 -3.40 14.45 10.72
N ARG A 55 -3.47 15.07 9.54
CA ARG A 55 -3.19 16.51 9.38
C ARG A 55 -4.28 17.40 9.99
N VAL A 56 -5.53 16.94 10.05
CA VAL A 56 -6.63 17.66 10.71
C VAL A 56 -6.40 17.74 12.23
N ARG A 57 -5.73 16.76 12.83
CA ARG A 57 -5.40 16.77 14.27
C ARG A 57 -4.11 17.52 14.61
N ALA A 58 -3.17 17.64 13.68
CA ALA A 58 -1.92 18.38 13.87
C ALA A 58 -2.09 19.92 13.84
N GLY A 59 -3.27 20.41 13.46
CA GLY A 59 -3.59 21.84 13.40
C GLY A 59 -4.22 22.44 14.66
N ARG A 60 -4.28 21.72 15.79
CA ARG A 60 -4.68 22.33 17.06
C ARG A 60 -3.44 22.92 17.73
N PRO A 61 -3.19 24.25 17.66
CA PRO A 61 -2.24 24.87 18.57
C PRO A 61 -2.73 24.60 19.99
N ASP A 62 -1.93 23.88 20.76
CA ASP A 62 -2.14 23.75 22.18
C ASP A 62 -1.78 25.11 22.80
N GLY A 63 -2.80 25.88 23.18
CA GLY A 63 -2.66 27.14 23.90
C GLY A 63 -2.10 26.98 25.32
N SER A 64 -1.30 25.95 25.58
CA SER A 64 -0.73 25.59 26.89
C SER A 64 0.58 26.33 27.22
N SER A 65 1.01 27.30 26.41
CA SER A 65 2.23 28.09 26.65
C SER A 65 1.96 29.51 27.18
N MET A 66 0.78 29.78 27.76
CA MET A 66 0.45 31.09 28.31
C MET A 66 0.02 31.13 29.79
N GLN A 67 0.21 30.08 30.58
CA GLN A 67 0.08 30.19 32.05
C GLN A 67 1.16 29.42 32.80
#